data_AF-A0AAW1UEK8-F1
#
_entry.id   AF-A0AAW1UEK8-F1
#
_cell.length_a   1.000
_cell.length_b   1.000
_cell.length_c   1.000
_cell.angle_alpha   90.00
_cell.angle_beta   90.00
_cell.angle_gamma   90.00
#
_symmetry.space_group_name_H-M   'P 1'
#
loop_
_entity.id
_entity.type
_entity.pdbx_description
1 polymer ?
#
loop_
_entity_poly.entity_id
_entity_poly.type
_entity_poly.pdbx_seq_one_letter_code
_entity_poly.pdbx_strand_id
1 'polypeptide(L)'
;MLALLFIFALLMLRSECYQFVERIAEVPNDINRENKTRDLMLIFPGTKWCGAGNIADNENDLGEFQEVDKCCRAHDFCPEIIPAYQSNYNLTNPTFYTRLSCECDNNFHQCLKNVNNIISSKIGVLYFTIIGTQCFKKDYPIKRCLEFSYILRQKCKLYELDESQEKVYQFFDVPNY
;
A
#
# COMPACT_ATOMS: atom_id res chain seq x y z
N MET A 1 -12.33 37.71 15.22
CA MET A 1 -12.54 36.45 15.96
C MET A 1 -13.08 35.32 15.07
N LEU A 2 -14.06 35.59 14.19
CA LEU A 2 -14.60 34.60 13.23
C LEU A 2 -13.60 34.09 12.17
N ALA A 3 -12.67 34.92 11.69
CA ALA A 3 -11.66 34.50 10.72
C ALA A 3 -10.60 33.54 11.30
N LEU A 4 -10.26 33.68 12.58
CA LEU A 4 -9.35 32.77 13.28
C LEU A 4 -10.01 31.40 13.52
N LEU A 5 -11.32 31.38 13.81
CA LEU A 5 -12.11 30.14 13.92
C LEU A 5 -12.24 29.41 12.58
N PHE A 6 -12.30 30.13 11.45
CA PHE A 6 -12.31 29.54 10.11
C PHE A 6 -10.96 28.95 9.70
N ILE A 7 -9.84 29.60 10.04
CA ILE A 7 -8.49 29.06 9.81
C ILE A 7 -8.25 27.85 10.73
N PHE A 8 -8.68 27.91 12.00
CA PHE A 8 -8.67 26.76 12.89
C PHE A 8 -9.54 25.63 12.37
N ALA A 9 -10.74 25.91 11.83
CA ALA A 9 -11.59 24.90 11.21
C ALA A 9 -10.95 24.29 9.94
N LEU A 10 -10.28 25.07 9.08
CA LEU A 10 -9.54 24.54 7.93
C LEU A 10 -8.33 23.69 8.33
N LEU A 11 -7.66 24.02 9.44
CA LEU A 11 -6.57 23.23 10.00
C LEU A 11 -7.08 21.95 10.71
N MET A 12 -8.27 22.00 11.31
CA MET A 12 -8.94 20.87 11.97
C MET A 12 -9.73 19.98 10.98
N LEU A 13 -9.87 20.37 9.71
CA LEU A 13 -10.51 19.62 8.62
C LEU A 13 -9.53 18.74 7.82
N ARG A 14 -8.28 18.61 8.26
CA ARG A 14 -7.37 17.60 7.69
C ARG A 14 -7.86 16.22 8.13
N SER A 15 -8.57 15.53 7.25
CA SER A 15 -9.03 14.16 7.53
C SER A 15 -7.88 13.30 8.07
N GLU A 16 -8.16 12.34 8.95
CA GLU A 16 -7.14 11.41 9.47
C GLU A 16 -6.35 10.71 8.35
N CYS A 17 -6.97 10.52 7.18
CA CYS A 17 -6.33 10.03 5.97
C CYS A 17 -5.27 11.02 5.44
N TYR A 18 -5.57 12.32 5.40
CA TYR A 18 -4.61 13.35 4.97
C TYR A 18 -3.42 13.46 5.94
N GLN A 19 -3.68 13.45 7.24
CA GLN A 19 -2.62 13.44 8.25
C GLN A 19 -1.75 12.17 8.17
N PHE A 20 -2.36 11.02 7.88
CA PHE A 20 -1.63 9.77 7.66
C PHE A 20 -0.74 9.83 6.41
N VAL A 21 -1.24 10.42 5.32
CA VAL A 21 -0.48 10.64 4.08
C VAL A 21 0.70 11.59 4.30
N GLU A 22 0.52 12.68 5.06
CA GLU A 22 1.62 13.59 5.41
C GLU A 22 2.73 12.86 6.18
N ARG A 23 2.37 12.02 7.16
CA ARG A 23 3.35 11.20 7.89
C ARG A 23 4.10 10.22 7.00
N ILE A 24 3.46 9.63 5.99
CA ILE A 24 4.14 8.79 5.00
C ILE A 24 5.19 9.60 4.21
N ALA A 25 4.82 10.81 3.77
CA ALA A 25 5.69 11.66 2.96
C ALA A 25 6.95 12.15 3.70
N GLU A 26 6.90 12.18 5.04
CA GLU A 26 8.01 12.61 5.89
C GLU A 26 9.01 11.49 6.23
N VAL A 27 8.76 10.24 5.85
CA VAL A 27 9.68 9.11 6.11
C VAL A 27 10.96 9.27 5.27
N PRO A 28 12.15 9.47 5.89
CA PRO A 28 13.41 9.60 5.14
C PRO A 28 13.82 8.27 4.49
N ASN A 29 14.44 8.33 3.31
CA ASN A 29 14.93 7.16 2.56
C ASN A 29 16.18 6.49 3.17
N ASP A 30 16.78 7.06 4.21
CA ASP A 30 18.05 6.61 4.79
C ASP A 30 17.91 6.48 6.32
N ILE A 31 17.68 5.25 6.81
CA ILE A 31 17.44 4.99 8.23
C ILE A 31 18.34 3.84 8.72
N ASN A 32 19.20 4.18 9.68
CA ASN A 32 20.12 3.28 10.38
C ASN A 32 19.38 2.16 11.15
N ARG A 33 19.94 0.94 11.07
CA ARG A 33 19.21 -0.35 11.06
C ARG A 33 18.77 -0.94 12.42
N GLU A 34 19.24 -0.45 13.57
CA GLU A 34 19.16 -1.27 14.81
C GLU A 34 18.16 -0.84 15.89
N ASN A 35 17.65 0.41 15.94
CA ASN A 35 16.77 0.85 17.05
C ASN A 35 15.44 1.51 16.63
N LYS A 36 15.01 1.42 15.37
CA LYS A 36 13.93 2.25 14.82
C LYS A 36 12.81 1.51 14.07
N THR A 37 12.58 0.24 14.32
CA THR A 37 11.47 -0.50 13.71
C THR A 37 10.10 -0.12 14.30
N ARG A 38 10.05 0.32 15.56
CA ARG A 38 8.79 0.71 16.23
C ARG A 38 8.29 2.11 15.86
N ASP A 39 9.21 3.04 15.57
CA ASP A 39 8.86 4.45 15.25
C ASP A 39 8.37 4.66 13.81
N LEU A 40 8.45 3.65 12.94
CA LEU A 40 8.02 3.73 11.53
C LEU A 40 6.75 2.90 11.23
N MET A 41 6.14 2.29 12.24
CA MET A 41 4.88 1.55 12.10
C MET A 41 3.73 2.54 11.86
N LEU A 42 3.60 2.99 10.62
CA LEU A 42 2.48 3.80 10.15
C LEU A 42 1.25 2.91 10.03
N ILE A 43 0.56 2.68 11.16
CA ILE A 43 -0.70 1.94 11.22
C ILE A 43 -1.88 2.91 11.10
N PHE A 44 -2.85 2.57 10.24
CA PHE A 44 -4.07 3.36 10.08
C PHE A 44 -4.87 3.38 11.40
N PRO A 45 -5.28 4.54 11.92
CA PRO A 45 -6.01 4.64 13.19
C PRO A 45 -7.26 3.74 13.23
N GLY A 46 -7.49 3.06 14.35
CA GLY A 46 -8.61 2.11 14.51
C GLY A 46 -8.36 0.73 13.88
N THR A 47 -7.16 0.47 13.36
CA THR A 47 -6.72 -0.84 12.85
C THR A 47 -5.45 -1.28 13.55
N LYS A 48 -5.08 -2.56 13.44
CA LYS A 48 -3.82 -3.10 13.96
C LYS A 48 -2.90 -3.64 12.87
N TRP A 49 -3.45 -3.94 11.69
CA TRP A 49 -2.76 -4.59 10.58
C TRP A 49 -2.62 -3.71 9.34
N CYS A 50 -3.34 -2.58 9.25
CA CYS A 50 -3.30 -1.74 8.06
C CYS A 50 -2.13 -0.74 8.11
N GLY A 51 -0.92 -1.18 7.79
CA GLY A 51 0.25 -0.32 7.75
C GLY A 51 1.56 -1.03 7.40
N ALA A 52 2.68 -0.42 7.75
CA ALA A 52 4.00 -1.05 7.60
C ALA A 52 4.22 -2.07 8.73
N GLY A 53 3.84 -3.33 8.47
CA GLY A 53 3.74 -4.38 9.48
C GLY A 53 2.46 -4.22 10.30
N ASN A 54 2.46 -4.71 11.54
CA ASN A 54 1.31 -4.66 12.42
C ASN A 54 1.71 -4.40 13.88
N ILE A 55 0.75 -3.94 14.68
CA ILE A 55 0.85 -3.72 16.13
C ILE A 55 -0.04 -4.70 16.92
N ALA A 56 -0.42 -5.80 16.29
CA ALA A 56 -1.29 -6.81 16.88
C ALA A 56 -0.51 -7.68 17.88
N ASP A 57 -1.12 -7.99 19.02
CA ASP A 57 -0.50 -8.88 20.02
C ASP A 57 -0.47 -10.34 19.55
N ASN A 58 -1.42 -10.71 18.69
CA ASN A 58 -1.54 -12.03 18.08
C ASN A 58 -2.44 -11.96 16.83
N GLU A 59 -2.53 -13.07 16.09
CA GLU A 59 -3.28 -13.12 14.83
C GLU A 59 -4.77 -12.73 14.95
N ASN A 60 -5.40 -12.97 16.10
CA ASN A 60 -6.82 -12.65 16.32
C ASN A 60 -7.04 -11.25 16.88
N ASP A 61 -5.96 -10.53 17.18
CA ASP A 61 -6.03 -9.18 17.73
C ASP A 61 -6.31 -8.17 16.62
N LEU A 62 -7.56 -7.73 16.55
CA LEU A 62 -8.07 -6.78 15.56
C LEU A 62 -8.42 -5.45 16.23
N GLY A 63 -8.30 -4.36 15.47
CA GLY A 63 -8.72 -3.02 15.85
C GLY A 63 -10.24 -2.82 15.82
N GLU A 64 -10.65 -1.57 15.99
CA GLU A 64 -12.06 -1.14 15.94
C GLU A 64 -12.72 -1.49 14.61
N PHE A 65 -12.01 -1.27 13.49
CA PHE A 65 -12.53 -1.52 12.14
C PHE A 65 -12.29 -2.98 11.70
N GLN A 66 -12.82 -3.94 12.48
CA GLN A 66 -12.50 -5.37 12.37
C GLN A 66 -12.56 -5.94 10.95
N GLU A 67 -13.61 -5.67 10.16
CA GLU A 67 -13.72 -6.23 8.80
C GLU A 67 -12.66 -5.68 7.84
N VAL A 68 -12.28 -4.41 8.00
CA VAL A 68 -11.19 -3.80 7.21
C VAL A 68 -9.85 -4.35 7.66
N ASP A 69 -9.67 -4.46 8.97
CA ASP A 69 -8.43 -4.93 9.58
C ASP A 69 -8.15 -6.41 9.24
N LYS A 70 -9.20 -7.22 9.10
CA LYS A 70 -9.09 -8.59 8.56
C LYS A 70 -8.53 -8.62 7.14
N CYS A 71 -8.92 -7.66 6.27
CA CYS A 71 -8.35 -7.57 4.92
C CYS A 71 -6.84 -7.27 4.99
N CYS A 72 -6.42 -6.34 5.86
CA CYS A 72 -5.02 -5.99 6.03
C CYS A 72 -4.21 -7.13 6.66
N ARG A 73 -4.77 -7.83 7.66
CA ARG A 73 -4.15 -9.04 8.23
C ARG A 73 -3.93 -10.13 7.19
N ALA A 74 -4.94 -10.40 6.36
CA ALA A 74 -4.83 -11.39 5.29
C ALA A 74 -3.76 -10.98 4.26
N HIS A 75 -3.62 -9.68 4.00
CA HIS A 75 -2.58 -9.12 3.15
C HIS A 75 -1.18 -9.28 3.77
N ASP A 76 -1.02 -9.00 5.06
CA ASP A 76 0.23 -9.22 5.81
C ASP A 76 0.72 -10.68 5.77
N PHE A 77 -0.19 -11.66 5.67
CA PHE A 77 0.12 -13.08 5.53
C PHE A 77 0.44 -13.55 4.11
N CYS A 78 0.70 -12.64 3.18
CA CYS A 78 1.07 -13.01 1.82
C CYS A 78 2.29 -13.95 1.81
N PRO A 79 2.24 -15.10 1.11
CA PRO A 79 3.34 -16.07 1.10
C PRO A 79 4.54 -15.59 0.27
N GLU A 80 4.32 -14.69 -0.68
CA GLU A 80 5.35 -14.17 -1.57
C GLU A 80 5.52 -12.67 -1.33
N ILE A 81 6.65 -12.31 -0.71
CA ILE A 81 6.99 -10.93 -0.39
C ILE A 81 8.42 -10.57 -0.81
N ILE A 82 8.65 -9.27 -1.02
CA ILE A 82 9.97 -8.66 -1.07
C ILE A 82 10.01 -7.57 0.01
N PRO A 83 10.66 -7.81 1.16
CA PRO A 83 10.72 -6.84 2.25
C PRO A 83 11.36 -5.51 1.82
N ALA A 84 11.11 -4.46 2.58
CA ALA A 84 11.70 -3.14 2.36
C ALA A 84 13.23 -3.23 2.21
N TYR A 85 13.77 -2.60 1.16
CA TYR A 85 15.22 -2.56 0.86
C TYR A 85 15.90 -3.91 0.67
N GLN A 86 15.14 -4.98 0.45
CA GLN A 86 15.66 -6.32 0.20
C GLN A 86 15.47 -6.75 -1.25
N SER A 87 16.17 -7.82 -1.63
CA SER A 87 16.07 -8.43 -2.95
C SER A 87 15.57 -9.87 -2.84
N ASN A 88 14.65 -10.23 -3.73
CA ASN A 88 14.18 -11.60 -3.92
C ASN A 88 13.69 -11.75 -5.37
N TYR A 89 13.66 -12.97 -5.92
CA TYR A 89 13.25 -13.22 -7.31
C TYR A 89 14.01 -12.39 -8.38
N ASN A 90 15.27 -12.01 -8.09
CA ASN A 90 16.06 -11.07 -8.89
C ASN A 90 15.45 -9.66 -9.04
N LEU A 91 14.50 -9.32 -8.18
CA LEU A 91 13.93 -7.98 -8.03
C LEU A 91 14.47 -7.37 -6.73
N THR A 92 14.72 -6.06 -6.74
CA THR A 92 15.07 -5.30 -5.54
C THR A 92 13.93 -4.36 -5.22
N ASN A 93 13.44 -4.38 -3.98
CA ASN A 93 12.44 -3.45 -3.51
C ASN A 93 13.11 -2.18 -2.96
N PRO A 94 13.03 -1.02 -3.65
CA PRO A 94 13.68 0.20 -3.19
C PRO A 94 12.86 0.99 -2.17
N THR A 95 11.67 0.52 -1.79
CA THR A 95 10.75 1.27 -0.92
C THR A 95 10.91 0.91 0.55
N PHE A 96 10.47 1.81 1.45
CA PHE A 96 10.50 1.61 2.90
C PHE A 96 9.42 0.64 3.43
N TYR A 97 8.62 0.07 2.54
CA TYR A 97 7.52 -0.85 2.84
C TYR A 97 7.66 -2.14 2.02
N THR A 98 7.09 -3.24 2.52
CA THR A 98 7.09 -4.54 1.85
C THR A 98 6.29 -4.49 0.55
N ARG A 99 6.81 -5.08 -0.52
CA ARG A 99 6.05 -5.36 -1.76
C ARG A 99 5.58 -6.81 -1.75
N LEU A 100 4.34 -7.02 -2.19
CA LEU A 100 3.67 -8.32 -2.17
C LEU A 100 3.38 -8.80 -3.60
N SER A 101 3.00 -10.07 -3.74
CA SER A 101 2.60 -10.60 -5.04
C SER A 101 1.34 -9.90 -5.56
N CYS A 102 1.20 -9.86 -6.89
CA CYS A 102 0.00 -9.28 -7.52
C CYS A 102 -1.29 -10.03 -7.17
N GLU A 103 -1.19 -11.30 -6.82
CA GLU A 103 -2.33 -12.07 -6.32
C GLU A 103 -2.79 -11.55 -4.95
N CYS A 104 -1.86 -11.36 -4.01
CA CYS A 104 -2.16 -10.81 -2.69
C CYS A 104 -2.75 -9.39 -2.78
N ASP A 105 -2.16 -8.52 -3.61
CA ASP A 105 -2.68 -7.16 -3.82
C ASP A 105 -4.08 -7.16 -4.48
N ASN A 106 -4.35 -8.08 -5.42
CA ASN A 106 -5.69 -8.22 -6.00
C ASN A 106 -6.71 -8.72 -4.97
N ASN A 107 -6.35 -9.72 -4.15
CA ASN A 107 -7.22 -10.23 -3.09
C ASN A 107 -7.51 -9.14 -2.05
N PHE A 108 -6.50 -8.35 -1.69
CA PHE A 108 -6.66 -7.22 -0.79
C PHE A 108 -7.60 -6.15 -1.38
N HIS A 109 -7.40 -5.79 -2.64
CA HIS A 109 -8.29 -4.86 -3.35
C HIS A 109 -9.75 -5.34 -3.32
N GLN A 110 -9.98 -6.61 -3.66
CA GLN A 110 -11.32 -7.20 -3.66
C GLN A 110 -11.93 -7.26 -2.24
N CYS A 111 -11.14 -7.62 -1.23
CA CYS A 111 -11.58 -7.65 0.16
C CYS A 111 -12.09 -6.27 0.61
N LEU A 112 -11.30 -5.22 0.38
CA LEU A 112 -11.70 -3.85 0.72
C LEU A 112 -12.97 -3.41 -0.03
N LYS A 113 -13.09 -3.77 -1.32
CA LYS A 113 -14.29 -3.48 -2.13
C LYS A 113 -15.53 -4.21 -1.61
N ASN A 114 -15.37 -5.43 -1.11
CA ASN A 114 -16.46 -6.23 -0.53
C ASN A 114 -16.92 -5.68 0.83
N VAL A 115 -16.00 -5.20 1.67
CA VAL A 115 -16.34 -4.54 2.94
C VAL A 115 -17.14 -3.25 2.69
N ASN A 116 -16.85 -2.54 1.60
CA ASN A 116 -17.66 -1.45 1.04
C ASN A 116 -18.12 -0.39 2.06
N ASN A 117 -17.18 0.21 2.80
CA ASN A 117 -17.47 1.32 3.70
C ASN A 117 -16.45 2.47 3.54
N ILE A 118 -16.64 3.53 4.33
CA ILE A 118 -15.79 4.73 4.25
C ILE A 118 -14.33 4.41 4.63
N ILE A 119 -14.11 3.53 5.61
CA ILE A 119 -12.77 3.17 6.06
C ILE A 119 -12.08 2.27 5.02
N SER A 120 -12.75 1.25 4.50
CA SER A 120 -12.17 0.39 3.44
C SER A 120 -11.86 1.20 2.18
N SER A 121 -12.71 2.18 1.85
CA SER A 121 -12.48 3.12 0.75
C SER A 121 -11.26 4.01 0.98
N LYS A 122 -11.09 4.55 2.19
CA LYS A 122 -9.91 5.36 2.54
C LYS A 122 -8.61 4.57 2.42
N ILE A 123 -8.58 3.35 2.98
CA ILE A 123 -7.40 2.48 2.92
C ILE A 123 -7.10 2.05 1.49
N GLY A 124 -8.14 1.71 0.72
CA GLY A 124 -8.01 1.39 -0.69
C GLY A 124 -7.40 2.53 -1.50
N VAL A 125 -7.96 3.73 -1.41
CA VAL A 125 -7.43 4.93 -2.10
C VAL A 125 -5.99 5.21 -1.66
N LEU A 126 -5.70 5.10 -0.37
CA LEU A 126 -4.37 5.30 0.17
C LEU A 126 -3.34 4.32 -0.42
N TYR A 127 -3.59 3.02 -0.33
CA TYR A 127 -2.65 1.99 -0.79
C TYR A 127 -2.51 1.97 -2.32
N PHE A 128 -3.64 1.86 -3.02
CA PHE A 128 -3.66 1.63 -4.45
C PHE A 128 -3.50 2.92 -5.26
N THR A 129 -3.92 4.09 -4.77
CA THR A 129 -3.89 5.33 -5.56
C THR A 129 -2.80 6.30 -5.08
N ILE A 130 -2.77 6.63 -3.78
CA ILE A 130 -1.89 7.66 -3.19
C ILE A 130 -0.47 7.17 -2.92
N ILE A 131 -0.28 5.94 -2.44
CA ILE A 131 1.05 5.31 -2.40
C ILE A 131 1.34 4.84 -3.82
N GLY A 132 0.38 4.16 -4.45
CA GLY A 132 0.49 3.71 -5.84
C GLY A 132 1.62 2.72 -5.99
N THR A 133 1.71 1.75 -5.07
CA THR A 133 2.72 0.70 -5.07
C THR A 133 2.69 -0.14 -6.34
N GLN A 134 3.71 -0.99 -6.51
CA GLN A 134 3.74 -2.03 -7.51
C GLN A 134 3.74 -3.38 -6.81
N CYS A 135 3.05 -4.34 -7.40
CA CYS A 135 3.10 -5.73 -7.02
C CYS A 135 4.09 -6.48 -7.92
N PHE A 136 4.43 -7.72 -7.58
CA PHE A 136 5.24 -8.56 -8.45
C PHE A 136 4.57 -9.89 -8.80
N LYS A 137 4.87 -10.43 -9.97
CA LYS A 137 4.45 -11.78 -10.38
C LYS A 137 5.39 -12.33 -11.45
N LYS A 138 5.41 -13.66 -11.59
CA LYS A 138 6.12 -14.35 -12.69
C LYS A 138 5.26 -14.34 -13.95
N ASP A 139 5.68 -13.60 -14.96
CA ASP A 139 4.95 -13.46 -16.23
C ASP A 139 5.92 -13.28 -17.40
N TYR A 140 5.40 -13.27 -18.62
CA TYR A 140 6.21 -12.99 -19.81
C TYR A 140 6.85 -11.58 -19.75
N PRO A 141 8.05 -11.37 -20.30
CA PRO A 141 8.73 -10.06 -20.28
C PRO A 141 7.85 -8.93 -20.82
N ILE A 142 7.80 -7.81 -20.13
CA ILE A 142 7.04 -6.64 -20.58
C ILE A 142 7.72 -6.04 -21.82
N LYS A 143 6.99 -5.94 -22.94
CA LYS A 143 7.44 -5.20 -24.14
C LYS A 143 7.23 -3.70 -23.98
N ARG A 144 5.99 -3.32 -23.65
CA ARG A 144 5.58 -1.92 -23.47
C ARG A 144 4.22 -1.83 -22.79
N CYS A 145 3.86 -0.61 -22.41
CA CYS A 145 2.51 -0.29 -21.99
C CYS A 145 1.62 0.05 -23.19
N LEU A 146 0.38 -0.46 -23.19
CA LEU A 146 -0.65 -0.18 -24.18
C LEU A 146 -1.65 0.88 -23.70
N GLU A 147 -1.96 0.91 -22.40
CA GLU A 147 -2.89 1.89 -21.82
C GLU A 147 -2.35 2.44 -20.50
N PHE A 148 -2.36 3.76 -20.37
CA PHE A 148 -1.92 4.47 -19.17
C PHE A 148 -3.09 5.05 -18.35
N SER A 149 -2.91 5.12 -17.03
CA SER A 149 -3.70 5.93 -16.11
C SER A 149 -2.88 7.12 -15.61
N TYR A 150 -3.50 8.29 -15.48
CA TYR A 150 -2.84 9.54 -15.08
C TYR A 150 -3.51 10.23 -13.87
N ILE A 151 -4.15 9.47 -12.97
CA ILE A 151 -4.92 10.07 -11.86
C ILE A 151 -4.03 10.89 -10.92
N LEU A 152 -2.97 10.28 -10.36
CA LEU A 152 -1.98 10.97 -9.53
C LEU A 152 -0.57 10.90 -10.12
N ARG A 153 -0.25 9.77 -10.75
CA ARG A 153 0.99 9.52 -11.47
C ARG A 153 0.69 8.64 -12.67
N GLN A 154 1.62 8.57 -13.61
CA GLN A 154 1.52 7.63 -14.72
C GLN A 154 1.61 6.21 -14.18
N LYS A 155 0.60 5.38 -14.48
CA LYS A 155 0.60 3.94 -14.26
C LYS A 155 0.21 3.22 -15.53
N CYS A 156 0.79 2.06 -15.80
CA CYS A 156 0.38 1.21 -16.89
C CYS A 156 -0.77 0.28 -16.46
N LYS A 157 -1.93 0.42 -17.11
CA LYS A 157 -3.11 -0.42 -16.89
C LYS A 157 -3.06 -1.72 -17.70
N LEU A 158 -2.51 -1.65 -18.91
CA LEU A 158 -2.47 -2.78 -19.84
C LEU A 158 -1.07 -2.90 -20.45
N TYR A 159 -0.47 -4.08 -20.28
CA TYR A 159 0.88 -4.40 -20.75
C TYR A 159 0.81 -5.27 -22.00
N GLU A 160 1.67 -4.98 -22.98
CA GLU A 160 2.03 -5.92 -24.03
C GLU A 160 3.20 -6.78 -23.53
N LEU A 161 3.08 -8.10 -23.62
CA LEU A 161 4.09 -9.04 -23.14
C LEU A 161 4.78 -9.79 -24.30
N ASP A 162 6.01 -10.24 -24.06
CA ASP A 162 6.77 -11.06 -24.99
C ASP A 162 6.61 -12.55 -24.71
N GLU A 163 5.57 -13.15 -25.28
CA GLU A 163 5.30 -14.58 -25.11
C GLU A 163 6.32 -15.50 -25.80
N SER A 164 7.26 -14.95 -26.58
CA SER A 164 8.34 -15.73 -27.19
C SER A 164 9.47 -16.08 -26.21
N GLN A 165 9.51 -15.42 -25.05
CA GLN A 165 10.54 -15.59 -24.04
C GLN A 165 10.01 -16.35 -22.82
N GLU A 166 10.90 -16.86 -21.97
CA GLU A 166 10.51 -17.49 -20.71
C GLU A 166 9.99 -16.47 -19.69
N LYS A 167 9.08 -16.92 -18.82
CA LYS A 167 8.50 -16.06 -17.78
C LYS A 167 9.53 -15.68 -16.70
N VAL A 168 9.56 -14.40 -16.35
CA VAL A 168 10.42 -13.82 -15.32
C VAL A 168 9.59 -13.04 -14.31
N TYR A 169 10.09 -12.93 -13.08
CA TYR A 169 9.46 -12.07 -12.08
C TYR A 169 9.70 -10.60 -12.43
N GLN A 170 8.61 -9.83 -12.46
CA GLN A 170 8.62 -8.41 -12.81
C GLN A 170 7.65 -7.64 -11.92
N PHE A 171 7.86 -6.32 -11.81
CA PHE A 171 6.91 -5.43 -11.16
C PHE A 171 5.79 -5.00 -12.11
N PHE A 172 4.58 -4.92 -11.59
CA PHE A 172 3.38 -4.43 -12.28
C PHE A 172 2.71 -3.36 -11.43
N ASP A 173 2.22 -2.31 -12.09
CA ASP A 173 1.43 -1.28 -11.43
C ASP A 173 0.08 -1.85 -10.97
N VAL A 174 -0.28 -1.58 -9.71
CA VAL A 174 -1.60 -1.93 -9.19
C VAL A 174 -2.66 -0.95 -9.72
N PRO A 175 -3.91 -1.40 -9.98
CA PRO A 175 -4.99 -0.52 -10.40
C PRO A 175 -5.26 0.54 -9.34
N ASN A 176 -5.79 1.70 -9.73
CA ASN A 176 -6.31 2.66 -8.76
C ASN A 176 -7.61 2.13 -8.14
N TYR A 177 -7.82 2.42 -6.87
CA TYR A 177 -9.01 2.01 -6.12
C TYR A 177 -10.19 2.95 -6.34
#